data_AF-A0A0B8P4L1-F1
#
_entry.id   AF-A0A0B8P4L1-F1
#
_cell.length_a   1.000
_cell.length_b   1.000
_cell.length_c   1.000
_cell.angle_alpha   90.00
_cell.angle_beta   90.00
_cell.angle_gamma   90.00
#
_symmetry.space_group_name_H-M   'P 1'
#
loop_
_entity.id
_entity.type
_entity.pdbx_description
1 polymer ?
#
loop_
_entity_poly.entity_id
_entity_poly.type
_entity_poly.pdbx_seq_one_letter_code
_entity_poly.pdbx_strand_id
1 'polypeptide(L)'
;MFVLKMTPLFLVFFITACTSLKRNPSPVEQIQNAHIVGFPKHIRALGLDKSEALQQDFSKAMVDGGAQQACDTDEDKIVFCVLVISGGGGYGAYGAGFLKGWTLTGNRPEFKIVTGVSTGG
;
A
#
# COMPACT_ATOMS: atom_id res chain seq x y z
N MET A 1 2.23 -9.07 55.74
CA MET A 1 3.35 -8.80 54.81
C MET A 1 2.78 -8.68 53.40
N PHE A 2 3.15 -7.62 52.70
CA PHE A 2 2.57 -7.05 51.49
C PHE A 2 2.35 -8.06 50.33
N VAL A 3 1.09 -8.30 49.94
CA VAL A 3 0.74 -8.75 48.58
C VAL A 3 -0.02 -7.60 47.92
N LEU A 4 0.69 -6.50 47.69
CA LEU A 4 0.13 -5.27 47.13
C LEU A 4 0.39 -5.27 45.61
N LYS A 5 -0.69 -5.45 44.83
CA LYS A 5 -0.92 -4.74 43.56
C LYS A 5 0.26 -4.63 42.57
N MET A 6 0.98 -5.71 42.25
CA MET A 6 2.02 -5.68 41.19
C MET A 6 1.46 -5.95 39.78
N THR A 7 0.25 -6.47 39.66
CA THR A 7 -0.40 -6.84 38.39
C THR A 7 -0.78 -5.65 37.47
N PRO A 8 -1.24 -4.48 37.94
CA PRO A 8 -1.64 -3.40 37.04
C PRO A 8 -0.43 -2.66 36.45
N LEU A 9 0.74 -2.70 37.10
CA LEU A 9 1.93 -1.97 36.66
C LEU A 9 2.56 -2.62 35.41
N PHE A 10 2.58 -3.96 35.35
CA PHE A 10 3.05 -4.70 34.17
C PHE A 10 2.14 -4.48 32.95
N LEU A 11 0.82 -4.38 33.16
CA LEU A 11 -0.13 -4.13 32.09
C LEU A 11 0.10 -2.75 31.42
N VAL A 12 0.43 -1.72 32.21
CA VAL A 12 0.73 -0.38 31.69
C VAL A 12 2.01 -0.36 30.83
N PHE A 13 3.01 -1.18 31.16
CA PHE A 13 4.24 -1.29 30.36
C PHE A 13 4.01 -1.89 28.96
N PHE A 14 3.08 -2.83 28.80
CA PHE A 14 2.81 -3.45 27.49
C PHE A 14 2.03 -2.54 26.52
N ILE A 15 1.28 -1.56 27.01
CA ILE A 15 0.41 -0.71 26.16
C ILE A 15 1.18 0.52 25.61
N THR A 16 2.31 0.90 26.21
CA THR A 16 3.08 2.10 25.81
C THR A 16 4.14 1.84 24.73
N ALA A 17 4.32 0.58 24.31
CA ALA A 17 5.36 0.21 23.33
C ALA A 17 5.15 0.81 21.92
N CYS A 18 3.91 1.17 21.55
CA CYS A 18 3.60 1.67 20.21
C CYS A 18 3.67 3.20 20.06
N THR A 19 3.89 3.97 21.14
CA THR A 19 3.79 5.44 21.11
C THR A 19 5.14 6.17 21.17
N SER A 20 6.27 5.48 21.40
CA SER A 20 7.56 6.13 21.68
C SER A 20 8.42 6.45 20.46
N LEU A 21 8.00 6.08 19.24
CA LEU A 21 8.80 6.34 18.04
C LEU A 21 8.77 7.83 17.69
N LYS A 22 9.83 8.56 18.06
CA LYS A 22 10.02 9.96 17.66
C LYS A 22 10.20 10.02 16.14
N ARG A 23 9.15 10.44 15.44
CA ARG A 23 9.23 10.72 14.01
C ARG A 23 9.95 12.05 13.81
N ASN A 24 10.93 12.09 12.91
CA ASN A 24 11.53 13.33 12.42
C ASN A 24 10.98 13.59 11.00
N PRO A 25 9.75 14.11 10.85
CA PRO A 25 9.19 14.36 9.54
C PRO A 25 9.98 15.45 8.82
N SER A 26 9.99 15.41 7.49
CA SER A 26 10.50 16.52 6.69
C SER A 26 9.73 17.80 7.03
N PRO A 27 10.40 18.95 7.18
CA PRO A 27 9.73 20.25 7.22
C PRO A 27 8.78 20.39 6.02
N VAL A 28 7.61 20.99 6.24
CA VAL A 28 6.53 21.08 5.24
C VAL A 28 7.02 21.71 3.94
N GLU A 29 7.81 22.77 4.07
CA GLU A 29 8.43 23.52 2.97
C GLU A 29 9.40 22.67 2.13
N GLN A 30 9.93 21.59 2.70
CA GLN A 30 10.89 20.70 2.05
C GLN A 30 10.25 19.44 1.47
N ILE A 31 8.96 19.18 1.69
CA ILE A 31 8.29 17.95 1.23
C ILE A 31 8.42 17.76 -0.29
N GLN A 32 8.32 18.83 -1.07
CA GLN A 32 8.48 18.78 -2.53
C GLN A 32 9.91 18.47 -2.99
N ASN A 33 10.91 18.80 -2.19
CA ASN A 33 12.32 18.60 -2.50
C ASN A 33 12.91 17.33 -1.84
N ALA A 34 12.13 16.69 -0.97
CA ALA A 34 12.52 15.46 -0.29
C ALA A 34 12.64 14.32 -1.32
N HIS A 35 13.82 13.73 -1.42
CA HIS A 35 14.08 12.59 -2.29
C HIS A 35 14.53 11.38 -1.48
N ILE A 36 14.23 10.18 -1.97
CA ILE A 36 14.72 8.95 -1.37
C ILE A 36 16.17 8.75 -1.83
N VAL A 37 17.09 8.66 -0.88
CA VAL A 37 18.52 8.42 -1.18
C VAL A 37 18.67 7.10 -1.94
N GLY A 38 19.44 7.11 -3.02
CA GLY A 38 19.69 5.93 -3.86
C GLY A 38 18.64 5.69 -4.96
N PHE A 39 17.59 6.51 -5.04
CA PHE A 39 16.58 6.42 -6.10
C PHE A 39 16.55 7.68 -6.97
N PRO A 40 16.03 7.58 -8.21
CA PRO A 40 15.79 8.75 -9.05
C PRO A 40 14.84 9.75 -8.37
N LYS A 41 15.02 11.05 -8.63
CA LYS A 41 14.19 12.10 -8.03
C LYS A 41 12.68 11.93 -8.30
N HIS A 42 12.32 11.31 -9.42
CA HIS A 42 10.92 11.09 -9.83
C HIS A 42 10.31 9.79 -9.29
N ILE A 43 11.01 9.06 -8.40
CA ILE A 43 10.50 7.81 -7.80
C ILE A 43 9.24 8.01 -6.96
N ARG A 44 8.95 9.25 -6.54
CA ARG A 44 7.72 9.62 -5.83
C ARG A 44 6.96 10.69 -6.58
N ALA A 45 5.64 10.55 -6.67
CA ALA A 45 4.72 11.62 -7.05
C ALA A 45 3.89 12.02 -5.83
N LEU A 46 3.90 13.30 -5.46
CA LEU A 46 3.30 13.79 -4.20
C LEU A 46 1.78 14.06 -4.30
N GLY A 47 1.16 13.86 -5.46
CA GLY A 47 -0.25 14.17 -5.70
C GLY A 47 -0.59 15.66 -5.66
N LEU A 48 0.41 16.53 -5.43
CA LEU A 48 0.28 17.99 -5.43
C LEU A 48 0.39 18.58 -6.84
N ASP A 49 1.14 17.92 -7.71
CA ASP A 49 1.43 18.33 -9.09
C ASP A 49 1.35 17.11 -10.03
N LYS A 50 1.21 17.39 -11.34
CA LYS A 50 1.32 16.35 -12.36
C LYS A 50 2.75 15.79 -12.38
N SER A 51 2.87 14.47 -12.36
CA SER A 51 4.15 13.78 -12.58
C SER A 51 4.16 13.13 -13.96
N GLU A 52 4.96 13.66 -14.88
CA GLU A 52 5.14 13.08 -16.22
C GLU A 52 5.77 11.69 -16.15
N ALA A 53 6.75 11.51 -15.26
CA ALA A 53 7.39 10.22 -15.04
C ALA A 53 6.37 9.16 -14.60
N LEU A 54 5.49 9.48 -13.64
CA LEU A 54 4.44 8.55 -13.22
C LEU A 54 3.46 8.22 -14.36
N GLN A 55 3.10 9.21 -15.18
CA GLN A 55 2.23 8.99 -16.34
C GLN A 55 2.89 8.07 -17.37
N GLN A 56 4.17 8.30 -17.66
CA GLN A 56 4.96 7.46 -18.58
C GLN A 56 5.09 6.03 -18.05
N ASP A 57 5.39 5.85 -16.76
CA ASP A 57 5.48 4.54 -16.12
C ASP A 57 4.14 3.82 -16.15
N PHE A 58 3.03 4.52 -15.90
CA PHE A 58 1.69 3.95 -15.97
C PHE A 58 1.32 3.52 -17.40
N SER A 59 1.55 4.39 -18.39
CA SER A 59 1.32 4.05 -19.80
C SER A 59 2.18 2.88 -20.26
N LYS A 60 3.45 2.86 -19.85
CA LYS A 60 4.37 1.76 -20.14
C LYS A 60 3.90 0.45 -19.50
N ALA A 61 3.49 0.48 -18.23
CA ALA A 61 2.97 -0.69 -17.54
C ALA A 61 1.76 -1.29 -18.27
N MET A 62 0.87 -0.46 -18.82
CA MET A 62 -0.31 -0.93 -19.56
C MET A 62 0.04 -1.68 -20.85
N VAL A 63 1.09 -1.29 -21.56
CA VAL A 63 1.47 -1.90 -22.84
C VAL A 63 2.49 -3.03 -22.69
N ASP A 64 3.35 -2.99 -21.67
CA ASP A 64 4.37 -4.01 -21.41
C ASP A 64 3.68 -5.37 -21.16
N GLY A 65 4.28 -6.47 -21.65
CA GLY A 65 3.75 -7.83 -21.44
C GLY A 65 2.55 -8.23 -22.31
N GLY A 66 1.92 -7.30 -23.03
CA GLY A 66 0.91 -7.60 -24.05
C GLY A 66 -0.36 -8.30 -23.54
N ALA A 67 -1.05 -8.98 -24.46
CA ALA A 67 -2.31 -9.69 -24.20
C ALA A 67 -2.15 -10.90 -23.25
N GLN A 68 -0.93 -11.36 -23.01
CA GLN A 68 -0.62 -12.48 -22.12
C GLN A 68 -0.89 -12.15 -20.65
N GLN A 69 -0.95 -10.87 -20.30
CA GLN A 69 -1.29 -10.39 -18.96
C GLN A 69 -2.77 -10.03 -18.82
N ALA A 70 -3.59 -10.42 -19.80
CA ALA A 70 -5.03 -10.32 -19.69
C ALA A 70 -5.54 -11.26 -18.61
N CYS A 71 -6.53 -10.81 -17.86
CA CYS A 71 -7.22 -11.69 -16.91
C CYS A 71 -8.44 -12.38 -17.53
N ASP A 72 -8.95 -11.84 -18.62
CA ASP A 72 -10.17 -12.32 -19.27
C ASP A 72 -10.24 -11.84 -20.74
N THR A 73 -11.23 -12.34 -21.47
CA THR A 73 -11.57 -11.94 -22.84
C THR A 73 -13.07 -11.74 -22.97
N ASP A 74 -13.49 -10.61 -23.53
CA ASP A 74 -14.90 -10.27 -23.77
C ASP A 74 -15.11 -9.97 -25.27
N GLU A 75 -15.87 -10.80 -25.98
CA GLU A 75 -16.11 -10.67 -27.43
C GLU A 75 -14.82 -10.42 -28.25
N ASP A 76 -13.81 -11.28 -28.08
CA ASP A 76 -12.47 -11.18 -28.67
C ASP A 76 -11.65 -9.93 -28.25
N LYS A 77 -12.15 -9.13 -27.30
CA LYS A 77 -11.39 -8.02 -26.70
C LYS A 77 -10.63 -8.52 -25.48
N ILE A 78 -9.39 -8.06 -25.38
CA ILE A 78 -8.54 -8.32 -24.23
C ILE A 78 -9.00 -7.49 -23.04
N VAL A 79 -9.22 -8.14 -21.89
CA VAL A 79 -9.62 -7.48 -20.63
C VAL A 79 -8.47 -7.55 -19.62
N PHE A 80 -8.05 -6.38 -19.14
CA PHE A 80 -7.08 -6.26 -18.05
C PHE A 80 -7.80 -5.99 -16.74
N CYS A 81 -7.48 -6.77 -15.71
CA CYS A 81 -8.06 -6.59 -14.39
C CYS A 81 -7.25 -5.55 -13.59
N VAL A 82 -7.96 -4.65 -12.92
CA VAL A 82 -7.38 -3.64 -12.03
C VAL A 82 -7.93 -3.84 -10.62
N LEU A 83 -7.05 -3.94 -9.64
CA LEU A 83 -7.42 -4.01 -8.23
C LEU A 83 -7.24 -2.63 -7.58
N VAL A 84 -8.31 -2.13 -6.97
CA VAL A 84 -8.31 -0.86 -6.24
C VAL A 84 -8.65 -1.14 -4.78
N ILE A 85 -7.72 -0.89 -3.88
CA ILE A 85 -7.86 -1.12 -2.44
C ILE A 85 -8.10 0.21 -1.74
N SER A 86 -9.37 0.48 -1.40
CA SER A 86 -9.70 1.63 -0.56
C SER A 86 -9.11 1.45 0.85
N GLY A 87 -8.69 2.55 1.46
CA GLY A 87 -7.88 2.53 2.68
C GLY A 87 -8.50 1.76 3.83
N GLY A 88 -7.62 1.04 4.54
CA GLY A 88 -8.03 -0.02 5.46
C GLY A 88 -7.95 0.30 6.94
N GLY A 89 -7.31 1.38 7.41
CA GLY A 89 -7.16 1.64 8.86
C GLY A 89 -6.81 0.38 9.66
N GLY A 90 -7.55 0.11 10.76
CA GLY A 90 -7.45 -1.16 11.50
C GLY A 90 -8.07 -2.38 10.80
N TYR A 91 -8.88 -2.17 9.75
CA TYR A 91 -9.49 -3.21 8.92
C TYR A 91 -8.59 -3.73 7.79
N GLY A 92 -7.35 -3.24 7.67
CA GLY A 92 -6.40 -3.74 6.65
C GLY A 92 -6.20 -5.26 6.71
N ALA A 93 -6.31 -5.85 7.90
CA ALA A 93 -6.28 -7.29 8.10
C ALA A 93 -7.41 -8.05 7.35
N TYR A 94 -8.59 -7.44 7.22
CA TYR A 94 -9.69 -8.01 6.44
C TYR A 94 -9.32 -8.09 4.95
N GLY A 95 -8.80 -7.00 4.38
CA GLY A 95 -8.38 -6.97 2.98
C GLY A 95 -7.26 -7.98 2.68
N ALA A 96 -6.26 -8.08 3.56
CA ALA A 96 -5.20 -9.09 3.44
C ALA A 96 -5.76 -10.52 3.52
N GLY A 97 -6.67 -10.79 4.46
CA GLY A 97 -7.35 -12.08 4.60
C GLY A 97 -8.21 -12.43 3.38
N PHE A 98 -8.94 -11.46 2.84
CA PHE A 98 -9.73 -11.61 1.62
C PHE A 98 -8.85 -11.96 0.42
N LEU A 99 -7.75 -11.23 0.19
CA LEU A 99 -6.83 -11.52 -0.92
C LEU A 99 -6.16 -12.90 -0.76
N LYS A 100 -5.86 -13.31 0.47
CA LYS A 100 -5.35 -14.65 0.75
C LYS A 100 -6.40 -15.72 0.44
N GLY A 101 -7.64 -15.54 0.90
CA GLY A 101 -8.76 -16.45 0.63
C GLY A 101 -9.04 -16.59 -0.86
N TRP A 102 -9.08 -15.48 -1.59
CA TRP A 102 -9.26 -15.45 -3.05
C TRP A 102 -8.10 -16.15 -3.78
N THR A 103 -6.88 -16.07 -3.25
CA THR A 103 -5.77 -16.88 -3.80
C THR A 103 -6.03 -18.37 -3.60
N LEU A 104 -6.52 -18.77 -2.42
CA LEU A 104 -6.76 -20.17 -2.09
C LEU A 104 -7.89 -20.79 -2.91
N THR A 105 -8.85 -20.00 -3.40
CA THR A 105 -9.90 -20.48 -4.30
C THR A 105 -9.38 -20.73 -5.72
N GLY A 106 -8.15 -20.32 -6.05
CA GLY A 106 -7.52 -20.54 -7.36
C GLY A 106 -8.09 -19.68 -8.50
N ASN A 107 -9.05 -18.82 -8.21
CA ASN A 107 -9.75 -17.97 -9.18
C ASN A 107 -9.44 -16.47 -9.01
N ARG A 108 -8.37 -16.12 -8.30
CA ARG A 108 -7.91 -14.74 -8.21
C ARG A 108 -7.27 -14.33 -9.55
N PRO A 109 -7.78 -13.28 -10.22
CA PRO A 109 -7.19 -12.78 -11.44
C PRO A 109 -5.73 -12.35 -11.23
N GLU A 110 -4.93 -12.43 -12.29
CA GLU A 110 -3.72 -11.62 -12.37
C GLU A 110 -4.12 -10.17 -12.66
N PHE A 111 -3.74 -9.26 -11.76
CA PHE A 111 -4.06 -7.85 -11.90
C PHE A 111 -2.96 -7.13 -12.66
N LYS A 112 -3.35 -6.40 -13.69
CA LYS A 112 -2.47 -5.54 -14.48
C LYS A 112 -1.99 -4.34 -13.67
N ILE A 113 -2.88 -3.78 -12.85
CA ILE A 113 -2.61 -2.67 -11.95
C ILE A 113 -3.19 -3.01 -10.59
N VAL A 114 -2.42 -2.74 -9.54
CA VAL A 114 -2.91 -2.69 -8.17
C VAL A 114 -2.63 -1.29 -7.63
N THR A 115 -3.64 -0.64 -7.07
CA THR A 115 -3.49 0.66 -6.41
C THR A 115 -4.26 0.68 -5.10
N GLY A 116 -3.80 1.48 -4.16
CA GLY A 116 -4.45 1.63 -2.87
C GLY A 116 -4.15 2.97 -2.20
N VAL A 117 -5.00 3.34 -1.25
CA VAL A 117 -4.83 4.56 -0.46
C VAL A 117 -4.66 4.24 1.02
N SER A 118 -3.84 5.00 1.74
CA SER A 118 -3.62 4.80 3.19
C SER A 118 -3.14 3.37 3.49
N THR A 119 -3.73 2.66 4.45
CA THR A 119 -3.36 1.26 4.77
C THR A 119 -3.64 0.25 3.65
N GLY A 120 -4.35 0.65 2.59
CA GLY A 120 -4.64 -0.22 1.45
C GLY A 120 -3.52 -0.28 0.40
N GLY A 121 -2.54 0.64 0.48
CA GLY A 121 -1.35 0.64 -0.39
C GLY A 121 -0.19 -0.17 0.18
#